data_AF-A0A3C1DHD6-F1
#
_entry.id   AF-A0A3C1DHD6-F1
#
_cell.length_a   1.000
_cell.length_b   1.000
_cell.length_c   1.000
_cell.angle_alpha   90.00
_cell.angle_beta   90.00
_cell.angle_gamma   90.00
#
_symmetry.space_group_name_H-M   'P 1'
#
loop_
_entity.id
_entity.type
_entity.pdbx_description
1 polymer ?
#
loop_
_entity_poly.entity_id
_entity_poly.type
_entity_poly.pdbx_seq_one_letter_code
_entity_poly.pdbx_strand_id
1 'polypeptide(L)' 'MKLAEVFNTIAGPDAPVEFVAFDGSKAGTPGSAVRLEVRSPRAIEMIMSHPGQVGLARAYVAGEVDIVGDVV' A
#
# COMPACT_ATOMS: atom_id res chain seq x y z
N MET A 1 -5.35 -6.87 13.66
CA MET A 1 -5.51 -7.16 12.23
C MET A 1 -4.29 -6.62 11.51
N LYS A 2 -3.64 -7.42 10.67
CA LYS A 2 -2.45 -6.98 9.93
C LYS A 2 -2.85 -6.13 8.73
N LEU A 3 -2.01 -5.19 8.31
CA LEU A 3 -2.31 -4.36 7.13
C LEU A 3 -2.44 -5.19 5.84
N ALA A 4 -1.66 -6.25 5.71
CA ALA A 4 -1.79 -7.22 4.63
C ALA A 4 -3.20 -7.85 4.53
N GLU A 5 -3.85 -8.11 5.67
CA GLU A 5 -5.21 -8.67 5.70
C GLU A 5 -6.22 -7.65 5.17
N VAL A 6 -6.07 -6.36 5.55
CA VAL A 6 -6.87 -5.25 5.01
C VAL A 6 -6.67 -5.12 3.51
N PHE A 7 -5.42 -5.20 3.04
CA PHE A 7 -5.12 -5.09 1.62
C PHE A 7 -5.82 -6.19 0.82
N ASN A 8 -5.77 -7.44 1.31
CA ASN A 8 -6.41 -8.58 0.65
C ASN A 8 -7.93 -8.45 0.56
N THR A 9 -8.60 -7.80 1.52
CA THR A 9 -10.06 -7.59 1.44
C THR A 9 -10.46 -6.57 0.38
N ILE A 10 -9.56 -5.66 0.01
CA ILE A 10 -9.82 -4.58 -0.96
C ILE A 10 -9.35 -4.98 -2.36
N ALA A 11 -8.11 -5.48 -2.48
CA ALA A 11 -7.45 -5.77 -3.76
C ALA A 11 -7.51 -7.26 -4.17
N GLY A 12 -7.85 -8.15 -3.24
CA GLY A 12 -7.76 -9.60 -3.42
C GLY A 12 -6.38 -10.16 -3.07
N PRO A 13 -6.30 -11.45 -2.68
CA PRO A 13 -5.04 -12.08 -2.27
C PRO A 13 -4.01 -12.21 -3.41
N ASP A 14 -4.49 -12.32 -4.65
CA ASP A 14 -3.67 -12.53 -5.85
C ASP A 14 -3.50 -11.24 -6.68
N ALA A 15 -3.65 -10.07 -6.04
CA ALA A 15 -3.43 -8.79 -6.72
C ALA A 15 -2.05 -8.79 -7.42
N PRO A 16 -1.94 -8.29 -8.66
CA PRO A 16 -0.68 -8.26 -9.42
C PRO A 16 0.25 -7.14 -8.92
N VAL A 17 0.34 -6.96 -7.61
CA VAL A 17 1.16 -5.98 -6.90
C VAL A 17 1.73 -6.66 -5.67
N GLU A 18 3.01 -6.47 -5.38
CA GLU A 18 3.58 -6.87 -4.09
C GLU A 18 3.26 -5.77 -3.07
N PHE A 19 2.60 -6.11 -1.97
CA PHE A 19 2.31 -5.17 -0.88
C PHE A 19 3.24 -5.43 0.30
N VAL A 20 3.86 -4.38 0.83
CA VAL A 20 4.70 -4.43 2.04
C VAL A 20 4.30 -3.31 2.99
N ALA A 21 3.95 -3.66 4.22
CA ALA A 21 3.56 -2.70 5.25
C ALA A 21 4.61 -2.54 6.36
N PHE A 22 4.57 -1.39 7.03
CA PHE A 22 5.45 -1.03 8.15
C PHE A 22 5.31 -1.98 9.36
N ASP A 23 4.21 -2.71 9.47
CA ASP A 23 3.99 -3.74 10.51
C ASP A 23 4.68 -5.07 10.16
N GLY A 24 5.46 -5.11 9.08
CA GLY A 24 6.16 -6.27 8.56
C GLY A 24 5.28 -7.24 7.78
N SER A 25 3.98 -6.97 7.65
CA SER A 25 3.06 -7.81 6.90
C SER A 25 3.21 -7.58 5.38
N LYS A 26 2.92 -8.63 4.60
CA LYS A 26 2.99 -8.61 3.15
C LYS A 26 1.75 -9.26 2.53
N ALA A 27 1.35 -8.78 1.35
CA ALA A 27 0.18 -9.26 0.63
C ALA A 27 0.36 -9.13 -0.90
N GLY A 28 -0.60 -9.65 -1.66
CA GLY A 28 -0.52 -9.71 -3.13
C GLY A 28 0.56 -10.68 -3.63
N THR A 29 0.92 -10.55 -4.90
CA THR A 29 1.85 -11.47 -5.56
C THR A 29 3.31 -11.11 -5.23
N PRO A 30 4.07 -11.98 -4.51
CA PRO A 30 5.48 -11.72 -4.23
C PRO A 30 6.31 -11.61 -5.50
N GLY A 31 7.18 -10.60 -5.60
CA GLY A 31 8.01 -10.38 -6.78
C GLY A 31 7.25 -9.83 -8.00
N SER A 32 6.05 -9.28 -7.82
CA SER A 32 5.37 -8.54 -8.88
C SER A 32 6.23 -7.38 -9.39
N ALA A 33 6.02 -6.99 -10.65
CA ALA A 33 6.73 -5.88 -11.29
C ALA A 33 6.52 -4.54 -10.56
N VAL A 34 5.39 -4.41 -9.85
CA VAL A 34 5.06 -3.25 -9.04
C VAL A 34 4.95 -3.68 -7.58
N ARG A 35 5.61 -2.93 -6.70
CA ARG A 35 5.49 -3.06 -5.24
C ARG A 35 4.97 -1.78 -4.62
N LEU A 36 3.95 -1.91 -3.78
CA LEU A 36 3.42 -0.85 -2.92
C LEU A 36 4.01 -0.98 -1.51
N GLU A 37 4.77 0.02 -1.08
CA GLU A 37 5.38 0.05 0.25
C GLU A 37 4.70 1.08 1.15
N VAL A 38 4.09 0.65 2.25
CA VAL A 38 3.52 1.53 3.29
C VAL A 38 4.54 1.66 4.41
N ARG A 39 5.14 2.84 4.54
CA ARG A 39 6.35 3.05 5.37
C ARG A 39 6.06 3.40 6.82
N SER A 40 4.87 3.90 7.14
CA SER A 40 4.52 4.28 8.51
C SER A 40 3.01 4.23 8.79
N PRO A 41 2.58 4.24 10.06
CA PRO A 41 1.18 4.42 10.45
C PRO A 41 0.55 5.70 9.90
N ARG A 42 1.36 6.75 9.69
CA ARG A 42 0.89 8.06 9.21
C ARG A 42 0.34 7.98 7.80
N ALA A 43 0.80 7.03 6.98
CA ALA A 43 0.20 6.74 5.67
C ALA A 43 -1.30 6.46 5.81
N ILE A 44 -1.69 5.64 6.79
CA ILE A 44 -3.07 5.25 7.03
C ILE A 44 -3.88 6.44 7.53
N GLU A 45 -3.32 7.24 8.45
CA GLU A 45 -3.96 8.49 8.91
C GLU A 45 -4.24 9.44 7.74
N MET A 46 -3.29 9.61 6.83
CA MET A 46 -3.45 10.46 5.65
C MET A 46 -4.53 9.92 4.71
N ILE A 47 -4.53 8.62 4.42
CA ILE A 47 -5.53 7.97 3.56
C ILE A 47 -6.92 8.10 4.18
N MET A 48 -7.06 7.84 5.49
CA MET A 48 -8.35 7.92 6.19
C MET A 48 -8.85 9.36 6.32
N SER A 49 -7.96 10.35 6.39
CA SER A 49 -8.37 11.76 6.43
C SER A 49 -9.11 12.21 5.17
N HIS A 50 -8.76 11.65 4.01
CA HIS A 50 -9.36 11.95 2.71
C HIS A 50 -9.46 10.65 1.88
N PRO A 51 -10.49 9.82 2.13
CA PRO A 51 -10.59 8.49 1.56
C PRO A 51 -10.52 8.46 0.03
N GLY A 52 -9.99 7.36 -0.51
CA GLY A 52 -9.84 7.15 -1.95
C GLY A 52 -8.49 7.65 -2.49
N GLN A 53 -8.48 8.05 -3.75
CA GLN A 53 -7.24 8.38 -4.48
C GLN A 53 -6.51 9.60 -3.91
N VAL A 54 -7.25 10.58 -3.36
CA VAL A 54 -6.65 11.81 -2.83
C VAL A 54 -5.78 11.54 -1.60
N GLY A 55 -6.29 10.77 -0.63
CA GLY A 55 -5.53 10.41 0.56
C GLY A 55 -4.31 9.53 0.23
N LEU A 56 -4.46 8.60 -0.72
CA LEU A 56 -3.35 7.80 -1.23
C LEU A 56 -2.28 8.67 -1.90
N ALA A 57 -2.67 9.59 -2.78
CA ALA A 57 -1.75 10.52 -3.43
C ALA A 57 -1.00 11.40 -2.43
N ARG A 58 -1.69 11.88 -1.39
CA ARG A 58 -1.06 12.66 -0.31
C ARG A 58 -0.03 11.83 0.47
N ALA A 59 -0.36 10.58 0.79
CA ALA A 59 0.57 9.67 1.46
C ALA A 59 1.80 9.37 0.57
N TYR A 60 1.60 9.22 -0.74
CA TYR A 60 2.68 9.05 -1.71
C TYR A 60 3.61 10.27 -1.79
N VAL A 61 3.04 11.47 -2.00
CA VAL A 61 3.82 12.72 -2.08
C VAL A 61 4.56 13.02 -0.77
N ALA A 62 3.98 12.65 0.37
CA ALA A 62 4.63 12.80 1.68
C ALA A 62 5.73 11.76 1.94
N GLY A 63 5.90 10.76 1.06
CA GLY A 63 6.87 9.67 1.23
C GLY A 63 6.46 8.61 2.26
N GLU A 64 5.20 8.63 2.71
CA GLU A 64 4.64 7.65 3.65
C GLU A 64 4.18 6.37 2.92
N VAL A 65 3.90 6.48 1.63
CA VAL A 65 3.69 5.39 0.69
C VAL A 65 4.69 5.55 -0.45
N ASP A 66 5.25 4.44 -0.94
CA ASP A 66 6.07 4.44 -2.14
C ASP A 66 5.64 3.34 -3.11
N ILE A 67 5.90 3.57 -4.39
CA ILE A 67 5.63 2.63 -5.47
C ILE A 67 6.96 2.32 -6.13
N VAL A 68 7.42 1.09 -5.93
CA VAL A 68 8.68 0.59 -6.49
C VAL A 68 8.37 -0.24 -7.73
N GLY A 69 9.06 0.02 -8.82
CA GLY A 69 8.81 -0.60 -10.12
C GLY A 69 8.29 0.41 -11.13
N ASP A 70 8.04 -0.07 -12.34
CA ASP A 70 7.63 0.79 -13.43
C ASP A 70 6.11 0.94 -13.46
N VAL A 71 5.64 2.18 -13.35
CA VAL A 71 4.21 2.54 -13.39
C VAL A 71 3.95 3.16 -14.74
N VAL A 72 3.93 2.35 -15.80
CA VAL A 72 3.66 2.77 -17.19
C VAL A 72 2.45 2.08 -17.75
#